data_AF-A0A1G5IXQ3-F1
#
_entry.id   AF-A0A1G5IXQ3-F1
#
_cell.length_a   1.000
_cell.length_b   1.000
_cell.length_c   1.000
_cell.angle_alpha   90.00
_cell.angle_beta   90.00
_cell.angle_gamma   90.00
#
_symmetry.space_group_name_H-M   'P 1'
#
loop_
_entity.id
_entity.type
_entity.pdbx_description
1 polymer ?
#
loop_
_entity_poly.entity_id
_entity_poly.type
_entity_poly.pdbx_seq_one_letter_code
_entity_poly.pdbx_strand_id
1 'polypeptide(L)'
;MKKLRDLEEAAIRTESGDLHEKRRLTDLIAACSSLGGARPKANVTDENGDIWIAKFPSVNDDHNIGAWEMVAHELAVRCGIHVPEARLMNLSSYGSTFLIRRFDRKKDRRIHRFI
;
A
#
# COMPACT_ATOMS: atom_id res chain seq x y z
N MET A 1 -2.98 -2.69 -13.74
CA MET A 1 -2.82 -3.91 -12.90
C MET A 1 -1.41 -4.51 -12.87
N LYS A 2 -0.70 -4.71 -14.00
CA LYS A 2 0.65 -5.33 -14.01
C LYS A 2 1.64 -4.62 -13.06
N LYS A 3 1.73 -3.29 -13.15
CA LYS A 3 2.56 -2.45 -12.29
C LYS A 3 2.34 -2.63 -10.77
N LEU A 4 1.13 -2.95 -10.32
CA LEU A 4 0.84 -3.12 -8.89
C LEU A 4 1.30 -4.50 -8.38
N ARG A 5 1.16 -5.54 -9.20
CA ARG A 5 1.71 -6.88 -8.91
C ARG A 5 3.23 -6.85 -8.85
N ASP A 6 3.86 -6.16 -9.79
CA ASP A 6 5.33 -6.01 -9.82
C ASP A 6 5.84 -5.31 -8.54
N LEU A 7 5.10 -4.33 -8.01
CA LEU A 7 5.42 -3.64 -6.76
C LEU A 7 5.24 -4.53 -5.53
N GLU A 8 4.18 -5.34 -5.47
CA GLU A 8 3.96 -6.30 -4.38
C GLU A 8 5.08 -7.35 -4.37
N GLU A 9 5.45 -7.88 -5.53
CA GLU A 9 6.53 -8.86 -5.65
C GLU A 9 7.89 -8.26 -5.25
N ALA A 10 8.18 -7.02 -5.67
CA ALA A 10 9.39 -6.32 -5.27
C ALA A 10 9.45 -6.08 -3.75
N ALA A 11 8.30 -5.76 -3.12
CA ALA A 11 8.20 -5.58 -1.68
C ALA A 11 8.52 -6.89 -0.92
N ILE A 12 7.90 -8.01 -1.33
CA ILE A 12 8.10 -9.33 -0.72
C ILE A 12 9.56 -9.78 -0.83
N ARG A 13 10.16 -9.65 -2.01
CA ARG A 13 11.57 -10.03 -2.23
C ARG A 13 12.52 -9.22 -1.35
N THR A 14 12.24 -7.93 -1.20
CA THR A 14 13.02 -7.03 -0.35
C THR A 14 12.95 -7.44 1.11
N GLU A 15 11.76 -7.76 1.63
CA GLU A 15 11.60 -8.24 3.01
C GLU A 15 12.21 -9.63 3.24
N SER A 16 12.22 -10.48 2.22
CA SER A 16 12.82 -11.83 2.28
C SER A 16 14.36 -11.83 2.28
N GLY A 17 15.00 -10.67 2.11
CA GLY A 17 16.46 -10.55 2.06
C GLY A 17 17.08 -11.00 0.74
N ASP A 18 16.28 -11.33 -0.28
CA ASP A 18 16.80 -11.68 -1.62
C ASP A 18 17.18 -10.42 -2.37
N LEU A 19 18.43 -10.05 -2.14
CA LEU A 19 19.01 -8.79 -2.52
C LEU A 19 20.18 -9.10 -3.47
N HIS A 20 19.86 -9.42 -4.75
CA HIS A 20 20.80 -9.41 -5.89
C HIS A 20 20.46 -8.34 -6.99
N GLU A 21 21.48 -7.61 -7.48
CA GLU A 21 21.54 -6.51 -8.48
C GLU A 21 20.95 -5.08 -8.30
N LYS A 22 21.67 -4.08 -8.84
CA LYS A 22 21.49 -2.61 -8.83
C LYS A 22 20.12 -2.05 -9.29
N ARG A 23 19.21 -2.85 -9.83
CA ARG A 23 17.84 -2.41 -10.21
C ARG A 23 16.97 -2.01 -9.01
N ARG A 24 17.44 -2.36 -7.82
CA ARG A 24 16.80 -2.20 -6.51
C ARG A 24 16.61 -0.79 -5.99
N LEU A 25 17.33 0.23 -6.43
CA LEU A 25 17.25 1.53 -5.75
C LEU A 25 15.90 2.20 -5.97
N THR A 26 15.32 2.07 -7.16
CA THR A 26 14.00 2.64 -7.49
C THR A 26 12.87 1.89 -6.79
N ASP A 27 12.98 0.56 -6.70
CA ASP A 27 12.02 -0.31 -6.00
C ASP A 27 12.13 -0.14 -4.47
N LEU A 28 13.36 0.02 -3.93
CA LEU A 28 13.60 0.42 -2.54
C LEU A 28 12.98 1.80 -2.26
N ILE A 29 13.20 2.80 -3.12
CA ILE A 29 12.66 4.15 -2.89
C ILE A 29 11.12 4.14 -2.91
N ALA A 30 10.50 3.25 -3.70
CA ALA A 30 9.06 3.03 -3.66
C ALA A 30 8.57 2.35 -2.37
N ALA A 31 9.37 1.44 -1.78
CA ALA A 31 9.04 0.70 -0.57
C ALA A 31 9.45 1.39 0.76
N CYS A 32 10.47 2.27 0.75
CA CYS A 32 11.15 2.79 1.94
C CYS A 32 10.57 4.09 2.52
N SER A 33 9.24 4.28 2.57
CA SER A 33 8.69 5.44 3.30
C SER A 33 8.64 5.30 4.84
N SER A 34 9.34 4.32 5.43
CA SER A 34 9.94 4.44 6.80
C SER A 34 10.76 3.20 7.19
N LEU A 35 12.04 3.39 7.53
CA LEU A 35 12.82 2.43 8.33
C LEU A 35 12.15 2.26 9.70
N GLY A 36 11.63 1.06 9.96
CA GLY A 36 11.13 0.66 11.26
C GLY A 36 9.96 -0.30 11.12
N GLY A 37 10.24 -1.61 11.05
CA GLY A 37 9.30 -2.70 11.32
C GLY A 37 7.90 -2.65 10.70
N ALA A 38 7.67 -1.80 9.70
CA ALA A 38 6.35 -1.48 9.19
C ALA A 38 6.22 -2.00 7.76
N ARG A 39 5.23 -2.88 7.61
CA ARG A 39 4.71 -3.45 6.37
C ARG A 39 4.92 -2.59 5.12
N PRO A 40 5.37 -3.16 3.98
CA PRO A 40 5.72 -2.38 2.80
C PRO A 40 4.55 -1.59 2.23
N LYS A 41 4.82 -0.39 1.74
CA LYS A 41 3.81 0.51 1.19
C LYS A 41 4.35 1.35 0.04
N ALA A 42 3.52 1.64 -0.96
CA ALA A 42 3.87 2.49 -2.10
C ALA A 42 2.71 3.41 -2.53
N ASN A 43 3.04 4.52 -3.20
CA ASN A 43 2.02 5.34 -3.86
C ASN A 43 1.72 4.80 -5.25
N VAL A 44 0.45 4.69 -5.62
CA VAL A 44 0.00 4.23 -6.94
C VAL A 44 -1.06 5.17 -7.50
N THR A 45 -1.03 5.40 -8.81
CA THR A 45 -1.98 6.27 -9.49
C THR A 45 -2.95 5.43 -10.31
N ASP A 46 -4.25 5.71 -10.21
CA ASP A 46 -5.27 5.04 -11.03
C ASP A 46 -5.47 5.72 -12.39
N GLU A 47 -6.36 5.17 -13.20
CA GLU A 47 -6.68 5.68 -14.55
C GLU A 47 -7.32 7.07 -14.54
N ASN A 48 -7.91 7.48 -13.41
CA ASN A 48 -8.52 8.79 -13.23
C ASN A 48 -7.51 9.85 -12.72
N GLY A 49 -6.27 9.44 -12.44
CA GLY A 49 -5.22 10.31 -11.90
C GLY A 49 -5.30 10.50 -10.39
N ASP A 50 -6.14 9.75 -9.68
CA ASP A 50 -6.18 9.76 -8.22
C ASP A 50 -4.99 8.97 -7.67
N ILE A 51 -4.42 9.46 -6.56
CA ILE A 51 -3.25 8.85 -5.92
C ILE A 51 -3.71 8.04 -4.71
N TRP A 52 -3.24 6.81 -4.64
CA TRP A 52 -3.55 5.81 -3.63
C TRP A 52 -2.29 5.41 -2.89
N ILE A 53 -2.44 4.96 -1.65
CA ILE A 53 -1.41 4.24 -0.90
C ILE A 53 -1.78 2.76 -0.96
N ALA A 54 -0.91 1.95 -1.56
CA ALA A 54 -0.95 0.51 -1.50
C ALA A 54 -0.15 0.05 -0.28
N LYS A 55 -0.75 -0.75 0.59
CA LYS A 55 -0.10 -1.45 1.69
C LYS A 55 -0.06 -2.94 1.35
N PHE A 56 1.13 -3.44 1.09
CA PHE A 56 1.35 -4.80 0.60
C PHE A 56 1.37 -5.80 1.76
N PRO A 57 1.08 -7.09 1.51
CA PRO A 57 1.38 -8.14 2.47
C PRO A 57 2.86 -8.15 2.85
N SER A 58 3.13 -8.44 4.13
CA SER A 58 4.48 -8.69 4.62
C SER A 58 4.74 -10.18 4.74
N VAL A 59 5.98 -10.60 4.52
CA VAL A 59 6.42 -11.98 4.77
C VAL A 59 6.34 -12.36 6.25
N ASN A 60 6.28 -11.36 7.15
CA ASN A 60 6.16 -11.55 8.59
C ASN A 60 4.70 -11.45 9.08
N ASP A 61 3.72 -11.39 8.17
CA ASP A 61 2.30 -11.33 8.55
C ASP A 61 1.81 -12.74 8.98
N ASP A 62 1.37 -12.89 10.24
CA ASP A 62 0.75 -14.14 10.73
C ASP A 62 -0.70 -14.33 10.23
N HIS A 63 -1.33 -13.25 9.78
CA HIS A 63 -2.72 -13.19 9.32
C HIS A 63 -2.82 -12.27 8.11
N ASN A 64 -3.94 -12.31 7.39
CA ASN A 64 -4.18 -11.36 6.29
C ASN A 64 -4.46 -9.95 6.84
N ILE A 65 -3.39 -9.21 7.17
CA ILE A 65 -3.48 -7.87 7.76
C ILE A 65 -4.20 -6.90 6.82
N GLY A 66 -4.03 -7.03 5.51
CA GLY A 66 -4.73 -6.18 4.54
C GLY A 66 -6.26 -6.34 4.61
N ALA A 67 -6.73 -7.56 4.83
CA ALA A 67 -8.15 -7.80 5.06
C ALA A 67 -8.63 -7.17 6.38
N TRP A 68 -7.83 -7.25 7.45
CA TRP A 68 -8.13 -6.58 8.72
C TRP A 68 -8.17 -5.05 8.60
N GLU A 69 -7.30 -4.44 7.79
CA GLU A 69 -7.35 -3.01 7.49
C GLU A 69 -8.68 -2.62 6.81
N MET A 70 -9.17 -3.47 5.88
CA MET A 70 -10.48 -3.25 5.25
C MET A 70 -11.64 -3.41 6.23
N VAL A 71 -11.57 -4.38 7.15
CA VAL A 71 -12.59 -4.54 8.21
C VAL A 71 -12.66 -3.30 9.10
N ALA A 72 -11.51 -2.79 9.54
CA ALA A 72 -11.45 -1.58 10.36
C ALA A 72 -11.96 -0.34 9.60
N HIS A 73 -11.63 -0.24 8.30
CA HIS A 73 -12.12 0.83 7.43
C HIS A 73 -13.64 0.81 7.30
N GLU A 74 -14.22 -0.37 7.01
CA GLU A 74 -15.66 -0.56 6.87
C GLU A 74 -16.40 -0.28 8.19
N LEU A 75 -15.81 -0.64 9.34
CA LEU A 75 -16.35 -0.28 10.64
C LEU A 75 -16.41 1.24 10.83
N ALA A 76 -15.35 1.96 10.46
CA ALA A 76 -15.32 3.41 10.54
C ALA A 76 -16.41 4.06 9.66
N VAL A 77 -16.61 3.54 8.44
CA VAL A 77 -17.72 3.96 7.55
C VAL A 77 -19.08 3.77 8.24
N ARG A 78 -19.31 2.60 8.83
CA ARG A 78 -20.58 2.28 9.53
C ARG A 78 -20.82 3.15 10.77
N CYS A 79 -19.75 3.59 11.42
CA CYS A 79 -19.82 4.55 12.53
C CYS A 79 -20.03 6.01 12.07
N GLY A 80 -20.15 6.26 10.75
CA GLY A 80 -20.30 7.61 10.21
C GLY A 80 -19.02 8.44 10.20
N ILE A 81 -17.86 7.82 10.42
CA ILE A 81 -16.56 8.50 10.35
C ILE A 81 -16.23 8.75 8.88
N HIS A 82 -15.90 10.00 8.55
CA HIS A 82 -15.49 10.34 7.19
C HIS A 82 -14.09 9.81 6.90
N VAL A 83 -14.02 8.68 6.20
CA VAL A 83 -12.78 8.05 5.77
C VAL A 83 -12.60 8.15 4.25
N PRO A 84 -11.35 8.20 3.74
CA PRO A 84 -11.10 8.15 2.29
C PRO A 84 -11.57 6.82 1.69
N GLU A 85 -11.82 6.80 0.39
CA GLU A 85 -12.13 5.55 -0.32
C GLU A 85 -11.00 4.52 -0.14
N ALA A 86 -11.37 3.27 0.11
CA ALA A 86 -10.44 2.16 0.23
C ALA A 86 -10.92 0.95 -0.59
N ARG A 87 -9.96 0.10 -0.98
CA ARG A 87 -10.20 -1.12 -1.76
C ARG A 87 -9.29 -2.24 -1.27
N LEU A 88 -9.76 -3.48 -1.35
CA LEU A 88 -8.97 -4.66 -1.07
C LEU A 88 -8.68 -5.41 -2.37
N MET A 89 -7.42 -5.77 -2.63
CA MET A 89 -7.02 -6.51 -3.82
C MET A 89 -6.19 -7.74 -3.47
N ASN A 90 -6.53 -8.88 -4.08
CA ASN A 90 -5.75 -10.11 -3.99
C ASN A 90 -4.86 -10.19 -5.23
N LEU A 91 -3.58 -9.90 -5.05
CA LEU A 91 -2.61 -9.79 -6.14
C LEU A 91 -1.68 -11.02 -6.24
N SER A 92 -1.47 -11.69 -5.11
CA SER A 92 -0.70 -12.93 -4.97
C SER A 92 -1.25 -13.82 -3.85
N SER A 93 -0.58 -14.94 -3.57
CA SER A 93 -0.88 -15.84 -2.46
C SER A 93 -0.39 -15.35 -1.10
N TYR A 94 0.40 -14.27 -1.03
CA TYR A 94 0.98 -13.76 0.21
C TYR A 94 -0.03 -12.99 1.08
N GLY A 95 -1.21 -12.69 0.54
CA GLY A 95 -2.28 -12.01 1.27
C GLY A 95 -2.95 -10.95 0.41
N SER A 96 -3.73 -10.09 1.07
CA SER A 96 -4.41 -8.99 0.41
C SER A 96 -3.60 -7.69 0.51
N THR A 97 -3.50 -6.98 -0.61
CA THR A 97 -3.03 -5.60 -0.66
C THR A 97 -4.20 -4.66 -0.36
N PHE A 98 -4.04 -3.83 0.68
CA PHE A 98 -5.02 -2.81 1.06
C PHE A 98 -4.66 -1.48 0.38
N LEU A 99 -5.61 -0.91 -0.35
CA LEU A 99 -5.47 0.36 -1.05
C LEU A 99 -6.33 1.41 -0.35
N ILE A 100 -5.76 2.58 -0.08
CA ILE A 100 -6.52 3.72 0.44
C ILE A 100 -6.18 4.98 -0.35
N ARG A 101 -7.20 5.72 -0.77
CA ARG A 101 -7.03 6.95 -1.53
C ARG A 101 -6.40 8.03 -0.66
N ARG A 102 -5.40 8.72 -1.18
CA ARG A 102 -4.76 9.82 -0.47
C ARG A 102 -5.71 10.99 -0.35
N PHE A 103 -6.09 11.30 0.88
CA PHE A 103 -6.88 12.50 1.16
C PHE A 103 -6.03 13.78 1.04
N ASP A 104 -4.71 13.73 1.19
CA ASP A 104 -3.83 14.89 1.11
C ASP A 104 -3.48 15.29 -0.34
N ARG A 105 -4.13 14.65 -1.33
CA ARG A 105 -3.89 14.87 -2.76
C ARG A 105 -5.19 15.16 -3.50
N LYS A 106 -5.12 16.13 -4.41
CA LYS A 106 -6.14 16.36 -5.44
C LYS A 106 -5.40 16.51 -6.77
N LYS A 107 -5.37 15.44 -7.57
CA LYS A 107 -4.48 15.32 -8.74
C LYS A 107 -3.02 15.60 -8.32
N ASP A 108 -2.34 16.48 -9.04
CA ASP A 108 -0.94 16.83 -8.78
C ASP A 108 -0.75 17.84 -7.61
N ARG A 109 -1.84 18.39 -7.06
CA ARG A 109 -1.74 19.31 -5.92
C ARG A 109 -1.73 18.57 -4.60
N ARG A 110 -0.72 18.87 -3.78
CA ARG A 110 -0.69 18.53 -2.36
C ARG A 110 -1.56 19.51 -1.59
N ILE A 111 -2.47 18.99 -0.79
CA ILE A 111 -3.26 19.75 0.17
C ILE A 111 -2.63 19.49 1.53
N HIS A 112 -2.12 20.53 2.17
CA HIS A 112 -1.62 20.39 3.53
C HIS A 112 -2.79 20.04 4.45
N ARG A 113 -2.72 18.88 5.09
CA ARG A 113 -3.64 18.47 6.16
C ARG A 113 -2.81 18.02 7.35
N PHE A 114 -3.23 18.48 8.53
CA PHE A 114 -2.76 17.94 9.80
C PHE A 114 -3.53 16.63 10.07
N ILE A 115 -2.80 15.60 10.50
CA ILE A 115 -3.32 14.34 11.05
C ILE A 115 -3.05 14.37 12.54
#